data_AF-A0A7R9B3C4-F1
#
_entry.id   AF-A0A7R9B3C4-F1
#
_cell.length_a   1.000
_cell.length_b   1.000
_cell.length_c   1.000
_cell.angle_alpha   90.00
_cell.angle_beta   90.00
_cell.angle_gamma   90.00
#
_symmetry.space_group_name_H-M   'P 1'
#
loop_
_entity.id
_entity.type
_entity.pdbx_description
1 polymer ?
#
loop_
_entity_poly.entity_id
_entity_poly.type
_entity_poly.pdbx_seq_one_letter_code
_entity_poly.pdbx_strand_id
1 'polypeptide(L)'
;MYREEEFCSPLRFGKARVVEVLLPIVNEALLKPTNKGLPLPPVQKLLLVLRYYATGNIQQVCGDVYGVSQTTAGVIINTVSRLFVNKLPEFVVLPTAEVVCLSLSHAMVPR
;
A
#
# COMPACT_ATOMS: atom_id res chain seq x y z
N MET A 1 -20.46 -6.27 -0.64
CA MET A 1 -19.53 -7.29 -1.19
C MET A 1 -18.94 -6.70 -2.47
N TYR A 2 -17.63 -6.47 -2.53
CA TYR A 2 -16.96 -5.93 -3.72
C TYR A 2 -16.61 -7.07 -4.70
N ARG A 3 -16.82 -6.85 -6.01
CA ARG A 3 -16.64 -7.88 -7.07
C ARG A 3 -15.18 -7.96 -7.51
N GLU A 4 -14.74 -9.14 -7.93
CA GLU A 4 -13.35 -9.45 -8.29
C GLU A 4 -12.83 -8.63 -9.49
N GLU A 5 -13.74 -8.18 -10.35
CA GLU A 5 -13.47 -7.30 -11.50
C GLU A 5 -12.92 -5.92 -11.10
N GLU A 6 -13.33 -5.36 -9.95
CA GLU A 6 -12.81 -4.08 -9.44
C GLU A 6 -11.38 -4.18 -8.89
N PHE A 7 -10.93 -5.39 -8.56
CA PHE A 7 -9.55 -5.66 -8.15
C PHE A 7 -8.59 -5.79 -9.33
N CYS A 8 -9.06 -6.25 -10.49
CA CYS A 8 -8.14 -6.64 -11.57
C CYS A 8 -7.67 -5.48 -12.46
N SER A 9 -8.39 -4.35 -12.53
CA SER A 9 -8.06 -3.29 -13.50
C SER A 9 -7.00 -2.29 -13.02
N PRO A 10 -6.96 -1.84 -11.75
CA PRO A 10 -5.88 -0.96 -11.25
C PRO A 10 -4.93 -1.64 -10.25
N LEU A 11 -5.41 -2.62 -9.48
CA LEU A 11 -4.67 -3.25 -8.39
C LEU A 11 -3.82 -4.41 -8.95
N ARG A 12 -2.49 -4.26 -8.98
CA ARG A 12 -1.55 -5.34 -9.39
C ARG A 12 -1.54 -6.56 -8.44
N PHE A 13 -2.44 -6.60 -7.47
CA PHE A 13 -2.47 -7.60 -6.41
C PHE A 13 -3.77 -8.41 -6.47
N GLY A 14 -3.65 -9.74 -6.48
CA GLY A 14 -4.80 -10.62 -6.28
C GLY A 14 -5.41 -10.45 -4.89
N LYS A 15 -6.74 -10.61 -4.79
CA LYS A 15 -7.52 -10.50 -3.54
C LYS A 15 -6.92 -11.29 -2.39
N ALA A 16 -6.45 -12.52 -2.66
CA ALA A 16 -5.81 -13.38 -1.67
C ALA A 16 -4.60 -12.70 -1.02
N ARG A 17 -3.68 -12.10 -1.79
CA ARG A 17 -2.49 -11.44 -1.22
C ARG A 17 -2.83 -10.19 -0.41
N VAL A 18 -3.87 -9.46 -0.81
CA VAL A 18 -4.35 -8.29 -0.06
C VAL A 18 -4.89 -8.71 1.31
N VAL A 19 -5.67 -9.80 1.38
CA VAL A 19 -6.31 -10.26 2.61
C VAL A 19 -5.35 -11.06 3.50
N GLU A 20 -4.50 -11.90 2.94
CA GLU A 20 -3.65 -12.83 3.69
C GLU A 20 -2.32 -12.21 4.12
N VAL A 21 -1.78 -11.26 3.35
CA VAL A 21 -0.46 -10.67 3.61
C VAL A 21 -0.56 -9.22 4.03
N LEU A 22 -1.21 -8.38 3.22
CA LEU A 22 -1.24 -6.94 3.48
C LEU A 22 -2.15 -6.58 4.65
N LEU A 23 -3.33 -7.18 4.73
CA LEU A 23 -4.30 -6.86 5.76
C LEU A 23 -3.76 -7.08 7.18
N PRO A 24 -3.14 -8.23 7.55
CA PRO A 24 -2.58 -8.42 8.89
C PRO A 24 -1.56 -7.35 9.30
N ILE A 25 -0.73 -6.90 8.36
CA ILE A 25 0.30 -5.87 8.59
C ILE A 25 -0.32 -4.54 9.03
N VAL A 26 -1.44 -4.16 8.42
CA VAL A 26 -2.15 -2.92 8.74
C VAL A 26 -3.19 -3.10 9.84
N ASN A 27 -3.77 -4.30 9.99
CA ASN A 27 -4.91 -4.55 10.87
C ASN A 27 -4.58 -4.29 12.34
N GLU A 28 -3.43 -4.76 12.83
CA GLU A 28 -3.03 -4.52 14.23
C GLU A 28 -2.86 -3.03 14.57
N ALA A 29 -2.38 -2.24 13.61
CA ALA A 29 -2.16 -0.81 13.81
C ALA A 29 -3.41 0.04 13.57
N LEU A 30 -4.32 -0.42 12.69
CA LEU A 30 -5.57 0.27 12.36
C LEU A 30 -6.75 -0.12 13.26
N LEU A 31 -6.65 -1.23 14.00
CA LEU A 31 -7.60 -1.65 15.04
C LEU A 31 -7.37 -0.94 16.37
N LYS A 32 -6.16 -0.41 16.61
CA LYS A 32 -5.92 0.44 17.78
C LYS A 32 -6.86 1.64 17.67
N PRO A 33 -7.74 1.88 18.66
CA PRO A 33 -8.63 3.02 18.64
C PRO A 33 -7.78 4.27 18.79
N THR A 34 -7.34 4.83 17.67
CA THR A 34 -6.90 6.21 17.68
C THR A 34 -8.15 7.03 17.95
N ASN A 35 -8.15 7.80 19.04
CA ASN A 35 -9.23 8.72 19.44
C ASN A 35 -9.51 9.84 18.40
N LYS A 36 -8.92 9.70 17.20
CA LYS A 36 -9.05 10.53 16.02
C LYS A 36 -9.70 9.66 14.95
N GLY A 37 -11.02 9.72 14.87
CA GLY A 37 -11.85 8.85 14.03
C GLY A 37 -11.35 8.74 12.59
N LEU A 38 -11.02 7.51 12.19
CA LEU A 38 -11.15 7.11 10.80
C LEU A 38 -12.37 6.17 10.73
N PRO A 39 -13.51 6.63 10.17
CA PRO A 39 -14.78 5.89 10.22
C PRO A 39 -14.81 4.63 9.33
N LEU A 40 -13.74 4.37 8.57
CA LEU A 40 -13.67 3.21 7.67
C LEU A 40 -13.15 1.96 8.40
N PRO A 41 -13.67 0.77 8.08
CA PRO A 41 -13.03 -0.50 8.35
C PRO A 41 -11.57 -0.58 7.81
N PRO A 42 -10.65 -1.30 8.48
CA PRO A 42 -9.25 -1.46 8.04
C PRO A 42 -9.09 -1.93 6.59
N VAL A 43 -9.94 -2.86 6.13
CA VAL A 43 -9.94 -3.35 4.75
C VAL A 43 -10.23 -2.22 3.76
N GLN A 44 -11.20 -1.35 4.06
CA GLN A 44 -11.55 -0.24 3.17
C GLN A 44 -10.44 0.81 3.11
N LYS A 45 -9.75 1.07 4.24
CA LYS A 45 -8.55 1.92 4.28
C LYS A 45 -7.46 1.36 3.37
N LEU A 46 -7.19 0.07 3.47
CA LEU A 46 -6.17 -0.60 2.67
C LEU A 46 -6.51 -0.52 1.18
N LEU A 47 -7.76 -0.81 0.79
CA LEU A 47 -8.20 -0.72 -0.60
C LEU A 47 -8.09 0.70 -1.17
N LEU A 48 -8.49 1.71 -0.39
CA LEU A 48 -8.36 3.12 -0.75
C LEU A 48 -6.89 3.46 -1.08
N VAL A 49 -5.96 3.00 -0.25
CA VAL A 49 -4.52 3.29 -0.42
C VAL A 49 -3.93 2.54 -1.60
N LEU A 50 -4.28 1.28 -1.78
CA LEU A 50 -3.80 0.51 -2.92
C LEU A 50 -4.31 1.08 -4.25
N ARG A 51 -5.56 1.56 -4.26
CA ARG A 51 -6.13 2.23 -5.42
C ARG A 51 -5.40 3.55 -5.70
N TYR A 52 -5.06 4.32 -4.67
CA TYR A 52 -4.20 5.50 -4.81
C TYR A 52 -2.81 5.15 -5.37
N TYR A 53 -2.17 4.06 -4.95
CA TYR A 53 -0.87 3.66 -5.52
C TYR A 53 -0.97 3.24 -6.99
N ALA A 54 -2.12 2.73 -7.42
CA ALA A 54 -2.35 2.37 -8.81
C ALA A 54 -2.61 3.59 -9.70
N THR A 55 -3.38 4.58 -9.22
CA THR A 55 -3.84 5.71 -10.05
C THR A 55 -3.04 7.00 -9.83
N GLY A 56 -2.39 7.16 -8.68
CA GLY A 56 -1.76 8.41 -8.25
C GLY A 56 -2.73 9.56 -7.99
N ASN A 57 -4.05 9.32 -8.02
CA ASN A 57 -5.07 10.37 -8.01
C ASN A 57 -6.01 10.26 -6.79
N ILE A 58 -5.87 11.20 -5.86
CA ILE A 58 -6.70 11.26 -4.64
C ILE A 58 -8.16 11.62 -4.97
N GLN A 59 -8.41 12.50 -5.95
CA GLN A 59 -9.78 12.88 -6.31
C GLN A 59 -10.58 11.69 -6.85
N GLN A 60 -9.97 10.87 -7.71
CA GLN A 60 -10.62 9.65 -8.23
C GLN A 60 -10.95 8.69 -7.09
N VAL A 61 -9.98 8.41 -6.23
CA VAL A 61 -10.15 7.51 -5.09
C VAL A 61 -11.22 8.00 -4.09
N CYS A 62 -11.34 9.32 -3.89
CA CYS A 62 -12.42 9.89 -3.06
C CYS A 62 -13.80 9.80 -3.71
N GLY A 63 -13.88 9.89 -5.04
CA GLY A 63 -15.14 9.69 -5.78
C GLY A 63 -15.62 8.24 -5.75
N ASP A 64 -14.68 7.30 -5.61
CA ASP A 64 -14.93 5.88 -5.61
C ASP A 64 -15.34 5.30 -4.24
N VAL A 65 -14.90 5.95 -3.16
CA VAL A 65 -15.21 5.54 -1.78
C VAL A 65 -16.22 6.52 -1.19
N TYR A 66 -17.50 6.17 -1.26
CA TYR A 66 -18.61 6.99 -0.75
C TYR A 66 -18.34 7.49 0.69
N GLY A 67 -18.35 8.82 0.86
CA GLY A 67 -18.31 9.47 2.18
C GLY A 67 -16.93 9.85 2.72
N VAL A 68 -15.85 9.73 1.93
CA VAL A 68 -14.49 10.11 2.35
C VAL A 68 -14.07 11.43 1.72
N SER A 69 -13.74 12.44 2.55
CA SER A 69 -13.18 13.70 2.07
C SER A 69 -11.74 13.52 1.58
N GLN A 70 -11.27 14.40 0.67
CA GLN A 70 -9.86 14.40 0.23
C GLN A 70 -8.88 14.49 1.40
N THR A 71 -9.20 15.30 2.40
CA THR A 71 -8.41 15.42 3.65
C THR A 71 -8.34 14.09 4.39
N THR A 72 -9.49 13.42 4.55
CA THR A 72 -9.56 12.11 5.19
C THR A 72 -8.72 11.10 4.41
N ALA A 73 -8.92 10.99 3.10
CA ALA A 73 -8.17 10.09 2.23
C ALA A 73 -6.66 10.32 2.34
N GLY A 74 -6.19 11.57 2.34
CA GLY A 74 -4.78 11.91 2.53
C GLY A 74 -4.23 11.43 3.88
N VAL A 75 -5.00 11.57 4.95
CA VAL A 75 -4.63 11.04 6.28
C VAL A 75 -4.55 9.51 6.25
N ILE A 76 -5.50 8.82 5.61
CA ILE A 76 -5.49 7.36 5.47
C ILE A 76 -4.23 6.91 4.71
N ILE A 77 -3.96 7.50 3.54
CA ILE A 77 -2.81 7.22 2.69
C ILE A 77 -1.51 7.40 3.48
N ASN A 78 -1.35 8.53 4.15
CA ASN A 78 -0.14 8.82 4.91
C ASN A 78 0.05 7.84 6.08
N THR A 79 -1.04 7.49 6.76
CA THR A 79 -1.01 6.55 7.89
C THR A 79 -0.62 5.14 7.45
N VAL A 80 -1.30 4.60 6.44
CA VAL A 80 -1.01 3.26 5.92
C VAL A 80 0.38 3.19 5.28
N SER A 81 0.79 4.24 4.56
CA SER A 81 2.15 4.30 3.98
C SER A 81 3.22 4.21 5.05
N ARG A 82 3.08 4.93 6.18
CA ARG A 82 4.01 4.83 7.31
C ARG A 82 4.04 3.43 7.92
N LEU A 83 2.89 2.76 8.03
CA LEU A 83 2.82 1.40 8.54
C LEU A 83 3.58 0.42 7.64
N PHE A 84 3.47 0.58 6.32
CA PHE A 84 4.27 -0.20 5.39
C PHE A 84 5.76 0.12 5.50
N VAL A 85 6.15 1.40 5.60
CA VAL A 85 7.56 1.78 5.74
C VAL A 85 8.19 1.19 7.00
N ASN A 86 7.47 1.17 8.12
CA ASN A 86 7.95 0.55 9.36
C ASN A 86 8.16 -0.97 9.23
N LYS A 87 7.50 -1.60 8.26
CA LYS A 87 7.54 -3.03 8.00
C LYS A 87 8.46 -3.40 6.83
N LEU A 88 8.85 -2.44 5.99
CA LEU A 88 9.83 -2.64 4.91
C LEU A 88 11.08 -3.43 5.31
N PRO A 89 11.77 -3.17 6.45
CA PRO A 89 12.97 -3.95 6.80
C PRO A 89 12.70 -5.44 7.04
N GLU A 90 11.47 -5.84 7.35
CA GLU A 90 11.08 -7.25 7.53
C GLU A 90 10.83 -7.95 6.18
N PHE A 91 10.49 -7.20 5.12
CA PHE A 91 10.04 -7.75 3.83
C PHE A 91 10.95 -7.44 2.64
N VAL A 92 11.78 -6.40 2.73
CA VAL A 92 12.59 -5.90 1.62
C VAL A 92 14.02 -5.68 2.10
N VAL A 93 14.93 -6.50 1.56
CA VAL A 93 16.37 -6.22 1.62
C VAL A 93 16.71 -5.37 0.42
N LEU A 94 16.90 -4.06 0.63
CA LEU A 94 17.39 -3.19 -0.42
C LEU A 94 18.90 -3.45 -0.60
N PRO A 95 19.38 -3.70 -1.83
CA PRO A 95 20.80 -3.80 -2.07
C PRO A 95 21.44 -2.44 -1.75
N THR A 96 22.29 -2.42 -0.73
CA THR A 96 23.09 -1.25 -0.40
C THR A 96 24.04 -0.93 -1.57
N ALA A 97 24.39 0.34 -1.78
CA ALA A 97 25.17 0.81 -2.94
C ALA A 97 26.46 -0.02 -3.20
N GLU A 98 27.05 -0.57 -2.16
CA GLU A 98 28.20 -1.47 -2.18
C GLU A 98 27.98 -2.78 -2.94
N VAL A 99 26.77 -3.35 -2.93
CA VAL A 99 26.45 -4.61 -3.64
C VAL A 99 26.26 -4.37 -5.15
N VAL A 100 25.76 -3.19 -5.53
CA VAL A 100 25.53 -2.82 -6.93
C VAL A 100 26.86 -2.70 -7.67
N CYS A 101 27.86 -2.03 -7.09
CA CYS A 101 29.19 -1.89 -7.71
C CYS A 101 29.88 -3.23 -7.99
N LEU A 102 29.74 -4.22 -7.09
CA LEU A 102 30.32 -5.55 -7.29
C LEU A 102 29.65 -6.28 -8.47
N SER A 103 28.31 -6.20 -8.58
CA SER A 103 27.57 -6.83 -9.68
C SER A 103 27.85 -6.20 -11.05
N LEU A 104 28.17 -4.89 -11.11
CA LEU A 104 28.55 -4.22 -12.35
C LEU A 104 29.98 -4.56 -12.80
N SER A 105 30.90 -4.77 -11.85
CA SER A 105 32.30 -5.13 -12.18
C SER A 105 32.42 -6.50 -12.87
N HIS A 106 31.50 -7.43 -12.62
CA HIS A 106 31.48 -8.77 -13.24
C HIS A 106 30.73 -8.80 -14.58
N ALA A 107 29.85 -7.83 -14.86
CA ALA A 107 29.04 -7.76 -16.07
C ALA A 107 29.70 -6.95 -17.21
N MET A 108 30.77 -6.20 -16.93
CA MET A 108 31.50 -5.38 -17.91
C MET A 108 32.73 -6.09 -18.51
N VAL A 109 32.65 -7.39 -18.80
CA VAL A 109 33.64 -8.03 -19.68
C VAL A 109 33.19 -7.79 -21.12
N PRO A 110 33.90 -6.94 -21.91
CA PRO A 110 33.55 -6.73 -23.31
C PRO A 110 33.75 -8.03 -24.09
N ARG A 111 32.78 -8.36 -24.94
CA ARG A 111 32.93 -9.36 -26.00
C ARG A 111 33.77 -8.80 -27.15
#